data_AF-A0A4S0JKU4-F1
#
_entry.id   AF-A0A4S0JKU4-F1
#
_cell.length_a   1.000
_cell.length_b   1.000
_cell.length_c   1.000
_cell.angle_alpha   90.00
_cell.angle_beta   90.00
_cell.angle_gamma   90.00
#
_symmetry.space_group_name_H-M   'P 1'
#
loop_
_entity.id
_entity.type
_entity.pdbx_description
1 polymer ?
#
loop_
_entity_poly.entity_id
_entity_poly.type
_entity_poly.pdbx_seq_one_letter_code
_entity_poly.pdbx_strand_id
1 'polypeptide(L)' 'AGLRKEIKRADQIAAYYEATLLAGFSTSEATEFFGRPRGFSAERFDFAPRSVTSAQNAFLKRFSAIETSRHHVATSALG' A
#
# COMPACT_ATOMS: atom_id res chain seq x y z
N ALA A 1 19.08 -5.32 2.06
CA ALA A 1 18.32 -5.00 3.29
C ALA A 1 17.29 -3.86 3.12
N GLY A 2 17.54 -2.84 2.29
CA GLY A 2 16.67 -1.67 2.12
C GLY A 2 15.24 -1.97 1.66
N LEU A 3 15.07 -2.73 0.57
CA LEU A 3 13.75 -3.00 -0.02
C LEU A 3 12.75 -3.63 0.96
N ARG A 4 13.17 -4.66 1.72
CA ARG A 4 12.32 -5.30 2.72
C ARG A 4 11.85 -4.30 3.79
N LYS A 5 12.73 -3.37 4.19
CA LYS A 5 12.41 -2.32 5.17
C LYS A 5 11.41 -1.32 4.60
N GLU A 6 11.53 -0.96 3.33
CA GLU A 6 10.59 -0.06 2.65
C GLU A 6 9.21 -0.69 2.48
N ILE A 7 9.15 -1.97 2.07
CA ILE A 7 7.90 -2.73 2.02
C ILE A 7 7.24 -2.75 3.40
N LYS A 8 8.01 -3.03 4.46
CA LYS A 8 7.48 -3.04 5.83
C LYS A 8 7.03 -1.67 6.33
N ARG A 9 7.70 -0.60 5.92
CA ARG A 9 7.23 0.76 6.22
C ARG A 9 5.91 1.07 5.52
N ALA A 10 5.74 0.65 4.26
CA ALA A 10 4.49 0.86 3.52
C ALA A 10 3.33 0.09 4.15
N ASP A 11 3.55 -1.19 4.47
CA ASP A 11 2.61 -2.08 5.20
C ASP A 11 2.14 -1.44 6.51
N GLN A 12 3.08 -0.92 7.31
CA GLN A 12 2.80 -0.27 8.59
C GLN A 12 1.99 1.03 8.43
N ILE A 13 2.24 1.81 7.39
CA ILE A 13 1.47 3.03 7.09
C ILE A 13 0.03 2.66 6.69
N ALA A 14 -0.16 1.62 5.87
CA ALA A 14 -1.49 1.14 5.49
C ALA A 14 -2.28 0.70 6.74
N ALA A 15 -1.66 -0.14 7.59
CA ALA A 15 -2.27 -0.62 8.82
C ALA A 15 -2.69 0.52 9.78
N TYR A 16 -1.87 1.57 9.93
CA TYR A 16 -2.23 2.73 10.76
C TYR A 16 -3.54 3.40 10.27
N TYR A 17 -3.68 3.61 8.96
CA TYR A 17 -4.87 4.27 8.43
C TYR A 17 -6.09 3.36 8.41
N GLU A 18 -5.92 2.08 8.11
CA GLU A 18 -7.01 1.10 8.23
C GLU A 18 -7.51 1.01 9.68
N ALA A 19 -6.61 1.00 10.67
CA ALA A 19 -6.96 0.96 12.07
C ALA A 19 -7.81 2.17 12.49
N THR A 20 -7.36 3.37 12.12
CA THR A 20 -8.02 4.63 12.52
C THR A 20 -9.30 4.94 11.73
N LEU A 21 -9.39 4.53 10.46
CA LEU A 21 -10.51 4.89 9.59
C LEU A 21 -11.58 3.80 9.50
N LEU A 22 -11.20 2.53 9.66
CA LEU A 22 -12.08 1.39 9.36
C LEU A 22 -12.30 0.47 10.56
N ALA A 23 -11.28 0.27 11.40
CA ALA A 23 -11.34 -0.69 12.51
C ALA A 23 -11.71 -0.06 13.87
N GLY A 24 -11.89 1.26 13.93
CA GLY A 24 -12.35 1.97 15.14
C GLY A 24 -11.28 2.24 16.18
N PHE A 25 -9.99 2.13 15.83
CA PHE A 25 -8.90 2.48 16.74
C PHE A 25 -8.81 3.99 16.90
N SER A 26 -8.48 4.45 18.12
CA SER A 26 -8.04 5.81 18.32
C SER A 26 -6.69 6.08 17.64
N THR A 27 -6.37 7.35 17.41
CA THR A 27 -5.07 7.75 16.88
C THR A 27 -3.91 7.38 17.82
N SER A 28 -4.15 7.37 19.14
CA SER A 28 -3.19 6.92 20.15
C SER A 28 -2.89 5.44 20.02
N GLU A 29 -3.91 4.58 19.96
CA GLU A 29 -3.74 3.13 19.83
C GLU A 29 -3.04 2.78 18.50
N ALA A 30 -3.47 3.38 17.40
CA ALA A 30 -2.83 3.16 16.11
C ALA A 30 -1.36 3.63 16.10
N THR A 31 -1.05 4.73 16.80
CA THR A 31 0.34 5.21 16.95
C THR A 31 1.17 4.25 17.79
N GLU A 32 0.60 3.63 18.83
CA GLU A 32 1.28 2.66 19.68
C GLU A 32 1.59 1.36 18.90
N PHE A 33 0.60 0.81 18.21
CA PHE A 33 0.75 -0.47 17.50
C PHE A 33 1.49 -0.35 16.17
N PHE A 34 1.23 0.72 15.42
CA PHE A 34 1.73 0.89 14.05
C PHE A 34 2.67 2.08 13.88
N GLY A 35 2.89 2.91 14.90
CA GLY A 35 3.71 4.10 14.76
C GLY A 35 3.06 5.18 13.91
N ARG A 36 3.56 6.41 14.01
CA ARG A 36 3.01 7.55 13.26
C ARG A 36 3.52 7.57 11.82
N PRO A 37 2.64 7.59 10.79
CA PRO A 37 3.06 7.76 9.40
C PRO A 37 3.84 9.06 9.20
N ARG A 38 4.93 8.99 8.42
CA ARG A 38 5.75 10.16 8.04
C ARG A 38 5.79 10.31 6.53
N GLY A 39 5.41 11.48 6.03
CA GLY A 39 5.46 11.81 4.60
C GLY A 39 4.33 11.21 3.77
N PHE A 40 3.30 10.66 4.41
CA PHE A 40 2.10 10.13 3.77
C PHE A 40 0.87 10.73 4.45
N SER A 41 -0.15 11.03 3.66
CA SER A 41 -1.47 11.50 4.13
C SER A 41 -2.52 10.50 3.70
N ALA A 42 -3.52 10.28 4.56
CA ALA A 42 -4.67 9.42 4.26
C ALA A 42 -5.40 9.86 2.99
N GLU A 43 -5.44 11.18 2.72
CA GLU A 43 -6.13 11.78 1.57
C GLU A 43 -5.62 11.29 0.21
N ARG A 44 -4.42 10.68 0.17
CA ARG A 44 -3.84 10.11 -1.05
C ARG A 44 -4.40 8.72 -1.38
N PHE A 45 -5.22 8.15 -0.50
CA PHE A 45 -5.72 6.79 -0.61
C PHE A 45 -7.24 6.76 -0.48
N ASP A 46 -7.86 5.84 -1.21
CA ASP A 46 -9.26 5.50 -1.07
C ASP A 46 -9.39 4.29 -0.14
N PHE A 47 -9.83 4.55 1.10
CA PHE A 47 -10.06 3.53 2.12
C PHE A 47 -11.49 3.00 2.14
N ALA A 48 -12.37 3.42 1.22
CA ALA A 48 -13.72 2.90 1.18
C ALA A 48 -13.68 1.37 0.94
N PRO A 49 -14.35 0.56 1.78
CA PRO A 49 -14.42 -0.88 1.57
C PRO A 49 -15.00 -1.20 0.19
N ARG A 50 -14.32 -2.08 -0.54
CA ARG A 50 -14.73 -2.49 -1.89
C ARG A 50 -15.38 -3.86 -1.86
N SER A 51 -16.26 -4.12 -2.83
CA SER A 51 -16.74 -5.49 -3.07
C SER A 51 -15.57 -6.39 -3.47
N VAL A 52 -15.69 -7.68 -3.18
CA VAL A 52 -14.65 -8.70 -3.49
C VAL A 52 -14.24 -8.62 -4.97
N THR A 53 -15.21 -8.59 -5.89
CA THR A 53 -14.95 -8.51 -7.32
C THR A 53 -14.19 -7.23 -7.71
N SER A 54 -14.55 -6.09 -7.13
CA SER A 54 -13.86 -4.82 -7.41
C SER A 54 -12.42 -4.83 -6.91
N ALA A 55 -12.19 -5.31 -5.69
CA ALA A 55 -10.86 -5.44 -5.11
C ALA A 55 -9.97 -6.40 -5.93
N GLN A 56 -10.49 -7.58 -6.30
CA GLN A 56 -9.78 -8.55 -7.13
C GLN A 56 -9.36 -7.96 -8.47
N ASN A 57 -10.29 -7.31 -9.18
CA ASN A 57 -10.01 -6.70 -10.47
C ASN A 57 -8.96 -5.60 -10.37
N ALA A 58 -9.04 -4.75 -9.34
CA ALA A 58 -8.06 -3.69 -9.11
C ALA A 58 -6.66 -4.26 -8.81
N PHE A 59 -6.58 -5.31 -7.99
CA PHE A 59 -5.32 -5.98 -7.67
C PHE A 59 -4.65 -6.56 -8.92
N LEU A 60 -5.38 -7.37 -9.69
CA LEU A 60 -4.88 -7.98 -10.92
C LEU A 60 -4.45 -6.93 -11.95
N LYS A 61 -5.24 -5.86 -12.11
CA LYS A 61 -4.87 -4.73 -12.99
C LYS A 61 -3.53 -4.10 -12.59
N ARG A 62 -3.32 -3.85 -11.29
CA ARG A 62 -2.07 -3.25 -10.81
C ARG A 62 -0.89 -4.19 -10.96
N PHE A 63 -1.08 -5.48 -10.66
CA PHE A 63 -0.07 -6.51 -10.85
C PHE A 63 0.40 -6.57 -12.31
N SER A 64 -0.52 -6.69 -13.26
CA SER A 64 -0.18 -6.74 -14.70
C SER A 64 0.57 -5.50 -15.17
N ALA A 65 0.18 -4.30 -14.70
CA ALA A 65 0.89 -3.06 -15.04
C ALA A 65 2.34 -3.03 -14.53
N ILE A 66 2.60 -3.59 -13.35
CA ILE A 66 3.95 -3.73 -12.79
C ILE A 66 4.77 -4.72 -13.64
N GLU A 67 4.19 -5.88 -13.99
CA GLU A 67 4.87 -6.87 -14.83
C GLU A 67 5.23 -6.29 -16.21
N THR A 68 4.31 -5.57 -16.86
CA THR A 68 4.61 -4.86 -18.12
C THR A 68 5.78 -3.90 -17.96
N SER A 69 5.82 -3.13 -16.86
CA SER A 69 6.92 -2.20 -16.58
C SER A 69 8.25 -2.93 -16.37
N ARG A 70 8.24 -4.08 -15.69
CA ARG A 70 9.43 -4.91 -15.49
C ARG A 70 9.97 -5.46 -16.82
N HIS A 71 9.08 -5.92 -17.72
CA HIS A 71 9.48 -6.39 -19.04
C HIS A 71 10.04 -5.26 -19.92
N HIS A 72 9.45 -4.07 -19.86
CA HIS A 72 9.96 -2.90 -20.59
C HIS A 72 11.39 -2.52 -20.16
N VAL A 73 11.67 -2.53 -18.85
CA VAL A 73 13.02 -2.27 -18.31
C VAL A 73 14.01 -3.35 -18.77
N ALA A 74 13.61 -4.62 -18.77
CA ALA A 74 14.48 -5.72 -19.20
C ALA A 74 14.85 -5.63 -20.69
N THR A 75 13.89 -5.31 -21.56
CA THR A 75 14.13 -5.13 -23.00
C THR A 75 15.01 -3.91 -23.28
N SER A 76 14.87 -2.82 -22.51
CA SER A 76 15.69 -1.61 -22.67
C SER A 76 17.13 -1.76 -22.18
N ALA A 77 17.43 -2.78 -21.37
CA ALA A 77 18.77 -3.03 -20.83
C ALA A 77 19.61 -3.99 -21.70
N LEU A 78 19.00 -4.60 -22.72
CA LEU A 78 19.64 -5.55 -23.64
C LEU A 78 20.00 -4.94 -25.00
N GLY A 79 19.77 -3.64 -25.20
CA GLY A 79 20.20 -2.85 -26.37
C GLY A 79 21.06 -1.68 -25.94
#